data_AF-A0A3L7WVH5-F1
#
_entry.id   AF-A0A3L7WVH5-F1
#
_cell.length_a   1.000
_cell.length_b   1.000
_cell.length_c   1.000
_cell.angle_alpha   90.00
_cell.angle_beta   90.00
_cell.angle_gamma   90.00
#
_symmetry.space_group_name_H-M   'P 1'
#
loop_
_entity.id
_entity.type
_entity.pdbx_description
1 polymer ?
#
loop_
_entity_poly.entity_id
_entity_poly.type
_entity_poly.pdbx_seq_one_letter_code
_entity_poly.pdbx_strand_id
1 'polypeptide(L)'
;MTRLLFGGLLIAGLLLAGCRSSTGITVVTSSATPTPPVATPTAQSARVIDFNNPAVIGPILDHFSGGQIPRERITYADLTGDHIDDAIAVVESGGTGGDLGAAVFSAEDGRPRLLGYIDRAGHIEVRLSGPVAGVIVVTQGSYAPADPQCCPTKLREIVLQWDGKQFAVVTDQVIDNPRR
;
A
#
# COMPACT_ATOMS: atom_id res chain seq x y z
N MET A 1 0.37 -12.45 45.13
CA MET A 1 -0.95 -12.00 45.64
C MET A 1 -1.58 -11.26 44.46
N THR A 2 -2.55 -11.75 43.69
CA THR A 2 -3.86 -12.30 44.05
C THR A 2 -4.39 -13.10 42.84
N ARG A 3 -5.19 -14.12 43.13
CA ARG A 3 -5.73 -15.17 42.25
C ARG A 3 -6.96 -14.72 41.41
N LEU A 4 -7.40 -15.64 40.51
CA LEU A 4 -8.81 -15.98 40.14
C LEU A 4 -9.45 -15.07 39.04
N LEU A 5 -10.19 -15.51 38.01
CA LEU A 5 -11.02 -16.71 37.70
C LEU A 5 -11.02 -16.98 36.16
N PHE A 6 -10.99 -18.22 35.67
CA PHE A 6 -12.15 -19.09 35.32
C PHE A 6 -13.33 -18.41 34.61
N GLY A 7 -13.65 -18.89 33.40
CA GLY A 7 -14.88 -18.53 32.70
C GLY A 7 -14.98 -19.17 31.32
N GLY A 8 -15.08 -20.50 31.26
CA GLY A 8 -15.47 -21.20 30.03
C GLY A 8 -16.94 -20.96 29.71
N LEU A 9 -17.27 -20.93 28.42
CA LEU A 9 -18.63 -21.17 27.96
C LEU A 9 -18.60 -21.91 26.63
N LEU A 10 -18.82 -23.23 26.72
CA LEU A 10 -19.27 -24.07 25.61
C LEU A 10 -20.69 -23.66 25.23
N ILE A 11 -20.92 -23.39 23.94
CA ILE A 11 -22.28 -23.43 23.38
C ILE A 11 -22.27 -24.43 22.23
N ALA A 12 -22.79 -25.62 22.54
CA ALA A 12 -23.28 -26.59 21.58
C ALA A 12 -24.74 -26.23 21.26
N GLY A 13 -25.08 -26.12 19.97
CA GLY A 13 -26.46 -25.92 19.50
C GLY A 13 -26.57 -26.42 18.06
N LEU A 14 -26.83 -27.71 17.88
CA LEU A 14 -28.16 -28.31 17.65
C LEU A 14 -28.58 -28.25 16.18
N LEU A 15 -28.38 -29.40 15.52
CA LEU A 15 -28.87 -29.74 14.19
C LEU A 15 -30.40 -29.77 14.15
N LEU A 16 -30.99 -29.05 13.20
CA LEU A 16 -32.38 -29.22 12.78
C LEU A 16 -32.39 -29.63 11.31
N ALA A 17 -32.54 -30.93 11.08
CA ALA A 17 -32.85 -31.52 9.79
C ALA A 17 -34.35 -31.35 9.52
N GLY A 18 -34.71 -30.39 8.66
CA GLY A 18 -36.08 -30.20 8.18
C GLY A 18 -36.24 -30.71 6.76
N CYS A 19 -36.85 -31.89 6.59
CA CYS A 19 -37.36 -32.36 5.31
C CYS A 19 -38.55 -31.48 4.88
N ARG A 20 -38.51 -30.93 3.66
CA ARG A 20 -39.71 -30.40 3.00
C ARG A 20 -39.85 -30.98 1.60
N SER A 21 -41.03 -31.57 1.40
CA SER A 21 -41.53 -32.18 0.19
C SER A 21 -41.74 -31.16 -0.94
N SER A 22 -41.56 -31.69 -2.14
CA SER A 22 -41.59 -31.09 -3.48
C SER A 22 -42.89 -30.42 -3.90
N THR A 23 -42.78 -29.22 -4.50
CA THR A 23 -43.75 -28.65 -5.44
C THR A 23 -43.06 -28.48 -6.78
N GLY A 24 -43.48 -29.26 -7.78
CA GLY A 24 -42.95 -29.20 -9.14
C GLY A 24 -43.37 -27.89 -9.82
N ILE A 25 -42.41 -26.97 -9.95
CA ILE A 25 -42.53 -25.78 -10.80
C ILE A 25 -41.79 -26.09 -12.10
N THR A 26 -42.52 -26.07 -13.22
CA THR A 26 -41.95 -26.20 -14.56
C THR A 26 -41.21 -24.90 -14.89
N VAL A 27 -39.90 -24.87 -14.62
CA VAL A 27 -39.03 -23.76 -14.99
C VAL A 27 -38.79 -23.84 -16.50
N VAL A 28 -39.20 -22.81 -17.22
CA VAL A 28 -38.87 -22.61 -18.63
C VAL A 28 -37.38 -22.29 -18.69
N THR A 29 -36.57 -23.26 -19.05
CA THR A 29 -35.11 -23.11 -19.15
C THR A 29 -34.77 -22.30 -20.40
N SER A 30 -34.65 -20.98 -20.26
CA SER A 30 -33.98 -20.15 -21.26
C SER A 30 -32.51 -20.54 -21.29
N SER A 31 -32.08 -21.26 -22.33
CA SER A 31 -30.67 -21.43 -22.66
C SER A 31 -30.07 -20.07 -23.02
N ALA A 32 -29.53 -19.38 -22.02
CA ALA A 32 -28.63 -18.27 -22.25
C ALA A 32 -27.36 -18.84 -22.88
N THR A 33 -27.00 -18.37 -24.08
CA THR A 33 -25.69 -18.61 -24.68
C THR A 33 -24.64 -18.18 -23.65
N PRO A 34 -23.70 -19.05 -23.23
CA PRO A 34 -22.68 -18.69 -22.27
C PRO A 34 -21.83 -17.57 -22.86
N THR A 35 -21.84 -16.40 -22.22
CA THR A 35 -20.90 -15.33 -22.50
C THR A 35 -19.49 -15.89 -22.32
N PRO A 36 -18.57 -15.75 -23.29
CA PRO A 36 -17.19 -16.16 -23.10
C PRO A 36 -16.64 -15.49 -21.83
N PRO A 37 -15.89 -16.23 -20.98
CA PRO A 37 -15.33 -15.66 -19.78
C PRO A 37 -14.43 -14.48 -20.17
N VAL A 38 -14.72 -13.30 -19.59
CA VAL A 38 -13.83 -12.15 -19.70
C VAL A 38 -12.50 -12.58 -19.08
N ALA A 39 -11.43 -12.52 -19.87
CA ALA A 39 -10.10 -12.85 -19.39
C ALA A 39 -9.78 -11.97 -18.17
N THR A 40 -9.40 -12.60 -17.06
CA THR A 40 -8.94 -11.87 -15.88
C THR A 40 -7.57 -11.27 -16.20
N PRO A 41 -7.39 -9.95 -15.98
CA PRO A 41 -6.08 -9.33 -16.12
C PRO A 41 -5.04 -10.07 -15.29
N THR A 42 -3.85 -10.28 -15.85
CA THR A 42 -2.78 -11.01 -15.15
C THR A 42 -1.86 -10.00 -14.48
N ALA A 43 -1.75 -10.09 -13.14
CA ALA A 43 -0.80 -9.31 -12.37
C ALA A 43 0.64 -9.64 -12.82
N GLN A 44 1.46 -8.61 -12.93
CA GLN A 44 2.85 -8.70 -13.36
C GLN A 44 3.73 -7.83 -12.46
N SER A 45 5.02 -8.18 -12.40
CA SER A 45 6.00 -7.37 -11.66
C SER A 45 6.07 -5.97 -12.24
N ALA A 46 6.01 -4.96 -11.38
CA ALA A 46 6.19 -3.55 -11.72
C ALA A 46 7.58 -3.23 -12.31
N ARG A 47 8.53 -4.17 -12.28
CA ARG A 47 9.83 -4.05 -12.96
C ARG A 47 9.73 -3.90 -14.48
N VAL A 48 8.58 -4.25 -15.06
CA VAL A 48 8.32 -4.04 -16.51
C VAL A 48 7.98 -2.59 -16.84
N ILE A 49 7.72 -1.74 -15.85
CA ILE A 49 7.37 -0.33 -16.05
C ILE A 49 8.60 0.47 -16.48
N ASP A 50 8.50 1.17 -17.61
CA ASP A 50 9.52 2.11 -18.07
C ASP A 50 9.29 3.50 -17.49
N PHE A 51 10.01 3.83 -16.41
CA PHE A 51 10.00 5.16 -15.81
C PHE A 51 10.78 6.22 -16.61
N ASN A 52 11.32 5.91 -17.79
CA ASN A 52 11.76 6.95 -18.74
C ASN A 52 10.62 7.41 -19.67
N ASN A 53 9.49 6.70 -19.68
CA ASN A 53 8.35 7.04 -20.51
C ASN A 53 7.62 8.28 -19.94
N PRO A 54 7.54 9.39 -20.69
CA PRO A 54 6.84 10.61 -20.26
C PRO A 54 5.37 10.38 -19.90
N ALA A 55 4.72 9.38 -20.50
CA ALA A 55 3.33 9.03 -20.18
C ALA A 55 3.17 8.43 -18.78
N VAL A 56 4.24 7.89 -18.18
CA VAL A 56 4.26 7.37 -16.82
C VAL A 56 4.66 8.48 -15.84
N ILE A 57 5.76 9.19 -16.13
CA ILE A 57 6.32 10.19 -15.21
C ILE A 57 5.57 11.52 -15.20
N GLY A 58 5.03 11.96 -16.36
CA GLY A 58 4.38 13.25 -16.51
C GLY A 58 3.24 13.47 -15.49
N PRO A 59 2.27 12.55 -15.39
CA PRO A 59 1.19 12.65 -14.41
C PRO A 59 1.67 12.72 -12.95
N ILE A 60 2.79 12.04 -12.63
CA ILE A 60 3.37 12.07 -11.28
C ILE A 60 3.95 13.45 -10.98
N LEU A 61 4.75 13.99 -11.89
CA LEU A 61 5.36 15.31 -11.72
C LEU A 61 4.31 16.42 -11.70
N ASP A 62 3.25 16.30 -12.51
CA ASP A 62 2.12 17.23 -12.49
C ASP A 62 1.41 17.20 -11.13
N HIS A 63 1.19 16.01 -10.55
CA HIS A 63 0.56 15.84 -9.23
C HIS A 63 1.35 16.54 -8.12
N PHE A 64 2.68 16.47 -8.15
CA PHE A 64 3.55 17.12 -7.16
C PHE A 64 3.97 18.56 -7.54
N SER A 65 3.38 19.13 -8.59
CA SER A 65 3.71 20.49 -9.09
C SER A 65 5.19 20.66 -9.47
N GLY A 66 5.83 19.58 -9.96
CA GLY A 66 7.21 19.55 -10.43
C GLY A 66 8.06 18.46 -9.77
N GLY A 67 9.36 18.74 -9.67
CA GLY A 67 10.36 17.81 -9.14
C GLY A 67 10.96 16.89 -10.20
N GLN A 68 11.63 15.84 -9.73
CA GLN A 68 12.29 14.84 -10.55
C GLN A 68 12.16 13.46 -9.89
N ILE A 69 12.18 12.39 -10.69
CA ILE A 69 12.23 11.01 -10.22
C ILE A 69 13.57 10.42 -10.67
N PRO A 70 14.64 10.49 -9.86
CA PRO A 70 15.89 9.83 -10.18
C PRO A 70 15.70 8.31 -10.23
N ARG A 71 16.42 7.62 -11.10
CA ARG A 71 16.25 6.17 -11.30
C ARG A 71 16.62 5.39 -10.03
N GLU A 72 17.62 5.86 -9.30
CA GLU A 72 18.08 5.35 -8.02
C GLU A 72 17.07 5.54 -6.88
N ARG A 73 16.05 6.39 -7.08
CA ARG A 73 14.95 6.60 -6.14
C ARG A 73 13.69 5.80 -6.50
N ILE A 74 13.81 4.86 -7.44
CA ILE A 74 12.77 3.88 -7.73
C ILE A 74 13.11 2.59 -7.00
N THR A 75 12.27 2.22 -6.05
CA THR A 75 12.43 0.96 -5.29
C THR A 75 11.36 -0.04 -5.72
N TYR A 76 11.75 -1.31 -5.79
CA TYR A 76 10.86 -2.42 -6.13
C TYR A 76 10.75 -3.37 -4.95
N ALA A 77 9.53 -3.69 -4.54
CA ALA A 77 9.22 -4.58 -3.44
C ALA A 77 7.76 -5.02 -3.52
N ASP A 78 7.44 -6.20 -2.99
CA ASP A 78 6.05 -6.60 -2.72
C ASP A 78 5.46 -5.70 -1.61
N LEU A 79 4.63 -4.73 -1.98
CA LEU A 79 3.96 -3.79 -1.07
C LEU A 79 2.49 -4.15 -0.86
N THR A 80 1.89 -4.90 -1.79
CA THR A 80 0.48 -5.30 -1.76
C THR A 80 0.24 -6.68 -1.13
N GLY A 81 1.30 -7.47 -0.93
CA GLY A 81 1.26 -8.79 -0.32
C GLY A 81 0.89 -9.92 -1.28
N ASP A 82 1.01 -9.71 -2.59
CA ASP A 82 0.67 -10.69 -3.62
C ASP A 82 1.89 -11.46 -4.16
N HIS A 83 3.06 -11.27 -3.55
CA HIS A 83 4.35 -11.84 -3.95
C HIS A 83 4.87 -11.36 -5.31
N ILE A 84 4.32 -10.26 -5.82
CA ILE A 84 4.75 -9.59 -7.03
C ILE A 84 5.31 -8.22 -6.65
N ASP A 85 6.48 -7.87 -7.18
CA ASP A 85 7.07 -6.57 -6.88
C ASP A 85 6.19 -5.43 -7.40
N ASP A 86 5.81 -4.53 -6.51
CA ASP A 86 5.33 -3.18 -6.80
C ASP A 86 6.53 -2.24 -6.98
N ALA A 87 6.29 -1.05 -7.54
CA ALA A 87 7.28 0.01 -7.68
C ALA A 87 6.85 1.25 -6.89
N ILE A 88 7.76 1.81 -6.09
CA ILE A 88 7.63 3.14 -5.51
C ILE A 88 8.60 4.08 -6.22
N ALA A 89 8.05 5.12 -6.84
CA ALA A 89 8.80 6.19 -7.48
C ALA A 89 8.76 7.43 -6.59
N VAL A 90 9.87 7.73 -5.92
CA VAL A 90 9.97 8.91 -5.06
C VAL A 90 10.26 10.15 -5.91
N VAL A 91 9.49 11.22 -5.67
CA VAL A 91 9.66 12.50 -6.33
C VAL A 91 10.50 13.40 -5.43
N GLU A 92 11.65 13.83 -5.95
CA GLU A 92 12.53 14.75 -5.28
C GLU A 92 12.32 16.18 -5.78
N SER A 93 12.51 17.15 -4.90
CA SER A 93 12.49 18.57 -5.27
C SER A 93 13.67 18.99 -6.17
N GLY A 94 14.74 18.19 -6.24
CA GLY A 94 15.99 18.56 -6.90
C GLY A 94 16.83 19.61 -6.13
N GLY A 95 16.47 19.92 -4.88
CA GLY A 95 17.16 20.89 -4.03
C GLY A 95 17.10 20.52 -2.54
N THR A 96 17.14 21.52 -1.66
CA THR A 96 17.12 21.31 -0.20
C THR A 96 15.76 20.89 0.37
N GLY A 97 14.70 20.86 -0.46
CA GLY A 97 13.35 20.45 -0.06
C GLY A 97 13.20 18.95 0.20
N GLY A 98 14.19 18.13 -0.18
CA GLY A 98 14.14 16.68 -0.03
C GLY A 98 13.09 16.04 -0.94
N ASP A 99 12.46 14.96 -0.47
CA ASP A 99 11.40 14.28 -1.20
C ASP A 99 10.07 15.02 -1.02
N LEU A 100 9.37 15.24 -2.12
CA LEU A 100 8.05 15.87 -2.18
C LEU A 100 6.93 14.87 -1.86
N GLY A 101 7.15 13.60 -2.21
CA GLY A 101 6.20 12.51 -2.07
C GLY A 101 6.62 11.31 -2.91
N ALA A 102 5.71 10.36 -3.11
CA ALA A 102 5.96 9.22 -3.98
C ALA A 102 4.67 8.76 -4.69
N ALA A 103 4.83 8.06 -5.81
CA ALA A 103 3.75 7.33 -6.47
C ALA A 103 4.06 5.83 -6.43
N VAL A 104 3.05 5.01 -6.14
CA VAL A 104 3.19 3.55 -6.04
C VAL A 104 2.44 2.88 -7.18
N PHE A 105 3.07 1.93 -7.85
CA PHE A 105 2.56 1.24 -9.02
C PHE A 105 2.63 -0.27 -8.89
N SER A 106 1.62 -0.94 -9.43
CA SER A 106 1.69 -2.35 -9.87
C SER A 106 1.78 -2.40 -11.40
N ALA A 107 1.94 -3.60 -11.97
CA ALA A 107 1.75 -3.81 -13.39
C ALA A 107 0.62 -4.82 -13.67
N GLU A 108 -0.22 -4.48 -14.65
CA GLU A 108 -1.36 -5.29 -15.07
C GLU A 108 -1.36 -5.36 -16.60
N ASP A 109 -1.32 -6.57 -17.16
CA ASP A 109 -1.24 -6.81 -18.62
C ASP A 109 -0.11 -6.00 -19.32
N GLY A 110 1.04 -5.87 -18.68
CA GLY A 110 2.22 -5.15 -19.18
C GLY A 110 2.10 -3.63 -19.10
N ARG A 111 1.07 -3.11 -18.41
CA ARG A 111 0.82 -1.67 -18.28
C ARG A 111 0.98 -1.23 -16.83
N PRO A 112 1.54 -0.03 -16.59
CA PRO A 112 1.58 0.56 -15.26
C PRO A 112 0.17 0.78 -14.72
N ARG A 113 -0.08 0.38 -13.49
CA ARG A 113 -1.30 0.67 -12.75
C ARG A 113 -0.95 1.41 -11.47
N LEU A 114 -1.38 2.66 -11.36
CA LEU A 114 -1.20 3.46 -10.15
C LEU A 114 -2.03 2.86 -9.00
N LEU A 115 -1.38 2.55 -7.89
CA LEU A 115 -2.00 2.11 -6.64
C LEU A 115 -2.32 3.28 -5.71
N GLY A 116 -1.52 4.34 -5.74
CA GLY A 116 -1.79 5.56 -4.99
C GLY A 116 -0.60 6.51 -4.91
N TYR A 117 -0.88 7.71 -4.40
CA TYR A 117 0.14 8.70 -4.06
C TYR A 117 0.41 8.70 -2.56
N ILE A 118 1.68 8.92 -2.19
CA ILE A 118 2.12 9.20 -0.83
C ILE A 118 2.35 10.71 -0.75
N ASP A 119 1.29 11.45 -0.40
CA ASP A 119 1.27 12.92 -0.34
C ASP A 119 1.89 13.45 0.95
N ARG A 120 3.15 13.06 1.20
CA ARG A 120 3.91 13.43 2.39
C ARG A 120 5.35 13.71 2.01
N ALA A 121 5.78 14.95 2.20
CA ALA A 121 7.19 15.32 2.07
C ALA A 121 8.02 14.74 3.22
N GLY A 122 9.33 14.61 3.05
CA GLY A 122 10.24 14.02 4.04
C GLY A 122 11.10 12.94 3.41
N HIS A 123 11.90 12.23 4.20
CA HIS A 123 12.66 11.10 3.69
C HIS A 123 11.75 9.88 3.55
N ILE A 124 11.61 9.36 2.32
CA ILE A 124 10.78 8.19 2.00
C ILE A 124 11.66 6.98 1.71
N GLU A 125 11.41 5.88 2.42
CA GLU A 125 12.08 4.60 2.23
C GLU A 125 11.09 3.42 2.29
N VAL A 126 11.49 2.26 1.78
CA VAL A 126 10.76 1.00 1.94
C VAL A 126 11.47 0.15 2.99
N ARG A 127 10.71 -0.38 3.96
CA ARG A 127 11.20 -1.36 4.92
C ARG A 127 10.53 -2.70 4.67
N LEU A 128 11.34 -3.73 4.45
CA LEU A 128 10.87 -5.11 4.30
C LEU A 128 10.85 -5.79 5.67
N SER A 129 9.74 -6.44 6.01
CA SER A 129 9.55 -7.10 7.32
C SER A 129 9.52 -8.63 7.17
N GLY A 130 10.48 -9.21 6.46
CA GLY A 130 10.55 -10.66 6.26
C GLY A 130 9.54 -11.16 5.23
N PRO A 131 8.73 -12.21 5.51
CA PRO A 131 7.84 -12.82 4.52
C PRO A 131 6.53 -12.05 4.28
N VAL A 132 6.30 -10.95 5.00
CA VAL A 132 5.11 -10.10 4.81
C VAL A 132 5.41 -8.95 3.86
N ALA A 133 4.34 -8.36 3.31
CA ALA A 133 4.41 -7.16 2.49
C ALA A 133 5.27 -6.07 3.14
N GLY A 134 6.04 -5.36 2.32
CA GLY A 134 6.83 -4.22 2.74
C GLY A 134 5.95 -3.07 3.22
N VAL A 135 6.55 -2.19 4.01
CA VAL A 135 5.92 -0.93 4.46
C VAL A 135 6.68 0.26 3.90
N ILE A 136 5.97 1.34 3.64
CA ILE A 136 6.55 2.63 3.25
C ILE A 136 6.74 3.43 4.53
N VAL A 137 7.94 3.95 4.75
CA VAL A 137 8.24 4.80 5.90
C VAL A 137 8.58 6.20 5.42
N VAL A 138 7.87 7.18 5.98
CA VAL A 138 8.13 8.61 5.78
C VAL A 138 8.68 9.18 7.08
N THR A 139 9.87 9.76 7.01
CA THR A 139 10.55 10.39 8.14
C THR A 139 10.64 11.90 7.93
N GLN A 140 10.10 12.67 8.86
CA GLN A 140 10.07 14.14 8.83
C GLN A 140 10.80 14.73 10.04
N GLY A 141 11.45 15.87 9.87
CA GLY A 141 12.01 16.62 11.01
C GLY A 141 10.88 17.17 11.89
N SER A 142 10.98 16.97 13.21
CA SER A 142 10.10 17.57 14.21
C SER A 142 10.93 18.54 15.05
N TYR A 143 10.74 19.84 14.81
CA TYR A 143 11.57 20.91 15.36
C TYR A 143 10.96 21.49 16.63
N ALA A 144 11.74 21.48 17.72
CA ALA A 144 11.47 22.31 18.89
C ALA A 144 11.80 23.79 18.59
N PRO A 145 11.28 24.76 19.36
CA PRO A 145 11.60 26.18 19.17
C PRO A 145 13.10 26.52 19.23
N ALA A 146 13.89 25.70 19.95
CA ALA A 146 15.34 25.89 20.08
C ALA A 146 16.15 25.12 19.01
N ASP A 147 15.51 24.36 18.13
CA ASP A 147 16.21 23.55 17.14
C ASP A 147 16.67 24.41 15.95
N PRO A 148 17.93 24.25 15.51
CA PRO A 148 18.36 24.79 14.22
C PRO A 148 17.55 24.17 13.08
N GLN A 149 17.30 24.94 12.01
CA GLN A 149 16.55 24.46 10.84
C GLN A 149 17.15 23.24 10.14
N CYS A 150 18.44 22.96 10.33
CA CYS A 150 19.10 21.79 9.76
C CYS A 150 18.91 20.51 10.58
N CYS A 151 18.56 20.64 11.86
CA CYS A 151 19.01 19.71 12.87
C CYS A 151 17.94 19.51 13.96
N PRO A 152 16.80 18.90 13.61
CA PRO A 152 15.70 18.69 14.55
C PRO A 152 16.12 17.72 15.67
N THR A 153 15.64 17.97 16.90
CA THR A 153 15.82 17.06 18.04
C THR A 153 15.04 15.77 17.91
N LYS A 154 13.88 15.84 17.25
CA LYS A 154 12.95 14.73 17.10
C LYS A 154 12.67 14.48 15.64
N LEU A 155 12.29 13.25 15.32
CA LEU A 155 11.79 12.87 14.01
C LEU A 155 10.35 12.40 14.15
N ARG A 156 9.49 12.77 13.21
CA ARG A 156 8.18 12.16 13.06
C ARG A 156 8.30 11.04 12.03
N GLU A 157 7.99 9.83 12.45
CA GLU A 157 7.99 8.63 11.62
C GLU A 157 6.54 8.20 11.34
N ILE A 158 6.22 8.03 10.05
CA ILE A 158 4.90 7.63 9.59
C ILE A 158 5.09 6.36 8.77
N VAL A 159 4.49 5.26 9.23
CA VAL A 159 4.54 3.97 8.54
C VAL A 159 3.22 3.75 7.83
N LEU A 160 3.29 3.49 6.52
CA LEU A 160 2.15 3.18 5.69
C LEU A 160 2.23 1.74 5.19
N GLN A 161 1.10 1.06 5.18
CA GLN A 161 0.95 -0.31 4.70
C GLN A 161 -0.28 -0.40 3.80
N TRP A 162 -0.23 -1.28 2.80
CA TRP A 162 -1.38 -1.58 1.97
C TRP A 162 -2.48 -2.28 2.77
N ASP A 163 -3.70 -1.75 2.75
CA ASP A 163 -4.87 -2.31 3.44
C ASP A 163 -5.76 -3.20 2.54
N GLY A 164 -5.30 -3.48 1.32
CA GLY A 164 -6.07 -4.14 0.27
C GLY A 164 -6.68 -3.17 -0.75
N LYS A 165 -6.70 -1.86 -0.45
CA LYS A 165 -7.28 -0.82 -1.30
C LYS A 165 -6.38 0.40 -1.47
N GLN A 166 -5.68 0.81 -0.42
CA GLN A 166 -4.85 2.01 -0.38
C GLN A 166 -3.73 1.84 0.66
N PHE A 167 -2.75 2.75 0.62
CA PHE A 167 -1.75 2.86 1.68
C PHE A 167 -2.33 3.58 2.90
N ALA A 168 -2.62 2.82 3.95
CA ALA A 168 -3.13 3.33 5.22
C ALA A 168 -1.99 3.55 6.22
N VAL A 169 -2.11 4.60 7.04
CA VAL A 169 -1.17 4.84 8.14
C VAL A 169 -1.40 3.78 9.23
N VAL A 170 -0.39 2.98 9.52
CA VAL A 170 -0.42 1.97 10.60
C VAL A 170 0.29 2.45 11.86
N THR A 171 1.27 3.34 11.70
CA THR A 171 1.99 3.99 12.81
C THR A 171 2.27 5.45 12.47
N ASP A 172 2.10 6.33 13.44
CA ASP A 172 2.49 7.74 13.37
C ASP A 172 3.04 8.15 14.75
N GLN A 173 4.34 8.38 14.82
CA GLN A 173 5.03 8.57 16.09
C GLN A 173 6.13 9.62 16.00
N VAL A 174 6.46 10.22 17.13
CA VAL A 174 7.62 11.11 17.28
C VAL A 174 8.70 10.37 18.07
N ILE A 175 9.87 10.23 17.46
CA ILE A 175 11.03 9.52 18.02
C ILE A 175 12.21 10.50 18.21
N ASP A 176 13.18 10.10 19.02
CA ASP A 176 14.45 10.82 19.12
C ASP A 176 15.21 10.78 17.80
N ASN A 177 15.83 11.90 17.40
CA ASN A 177 16.71 11.92 16.24
C ASN A 177 18.04 11.21 16.59
N PRO A 178 18.34 10.02 16.02
CA PRO A 178 19.54 9.26 16.39
C PRO A 178 20.83 9.88 15.85
N ARG A 179 20.74 10.93 15.01
CA ARG A 179 21.89 11.62 14.41
C ARG A 179 22.23 12.94 15.13
N ARG A 180 21.69 13.15 16.33
CA ARG A 180 22.00 14.32 17.16
C ARG A 180 23.25 14.10 18.00
#